data_AF-W6AP04-F1
#
_entry.id   AF-W6AP04-F1
#
_cell.length_a   1.000
_cell.length_b   1.000
_cell.length_c   1.000
_cell.angle_alpha   90.00
_cell.angle_beta   90.00
_cell.angle_gamma   90.00
#
_symmetry.space_group_name_H-M   'P 1'
#
loop_
_entity.id
_entity.type
_entity.pdbx_description
1 polymer ?
#
loop_
_entity_poly.entity_id
_entity_poly.type
_entity_poly.pdbx_seq_one_letter_code
_entity_poly.pdbx_strand_id
1 'polypeptide(L)' 'MGVGTSEFVGNVLFEYLKTQGLDAVSISTTDIVSNPGLYFQKDQPTVLISFVRSGNSPESQAIVKYAKQLINDLV' A
#
# COMPACT_ATOMS: atom_id res chain seq x y z
N MET A 1 3.00 -0.43 -2.25
CA MET A 1 2.03 0.02 -3.29
C MET A 1 2.75 0.84 -4.36
N GLY A 2 2.39 0.64 -5.64
CA GLY A 2 2.99 1.35 -6.78
C GLY A 2 2.15 1.22 -8.07
N VAL A 3 2.54 1.87 -9.15
CA VAL A 3 1.98 1.67 -10.50
C VAL A 3 3.11 1.38 -11.49
N GLY A 4 2.91 0.42 -12.39
CA GLY A 4 3.92 0.07 -13.40
C GLY A 4 5.22 -0.41 -12.78
N THR A 5 6.37 0.16 -13.17
CA THR A 5 7.67 -0.33 -12.69
C THR A 5 7.88 -0.19 -11.18
N SER A 6 7.20 0.74 -10.52
CA SER A 6 7.23 0.90 -9.06
C SER A 6 6.55 -0.27 -8.33
N GLU A 7 5.69 -1.03 -9.02
CA GLU A 7 5.10 -2.27 -8.48
C GLU A 7 6.14 -3.39 -8.37
N PHE A 8 7.12 -3.47 -9.29
CA PHE A 8 8.18 -4.48 -9.21
C PHE A 8 9.03 -4.35 -7.95
N VAL A 9 9.29 -3.11 -7.50
CA VAL A 9 10.01 -2.87 -6.24
C VAL A 9 9.21 -3.41 -5.06
N GLY A 10 7.90 -3.16 -5.03
CA GLY A 10 6.99 -3.73 -4.04
C GLY A 10 6.99 -5.26 -4.07
N ASN A 11 6.99 -5.85 -5.26
CA ASN A 11 6.96 -7.30 -5.47
C ASN A 11 8.22 -7.99 -4.92
N VAL A 12 9.40 -7.44 -5.18
CA VAL A 12 10.65 -7.97 -4.62
C VAL A 12 10.70 -7.80 -3.10
N LEU A 13 10.27 -6.63 -2.60
CA LEU A 13 10.33 -6.33 -1.17
C LEU A 13 9.37 -7.19 -0.35
N PHE A 14 8.12 -7.40 -0.77
CA PHE A 14 7.18 -8.17 0.04
C PHE A 14 7.61 -9.64 0.16
N GLU A 15 8.18 -10.23 -0.90
CA GLU A 15 8.72 -11.60 -0.83
C GLU A 15 9.82 -11.68 0.23
N TYR A 16 10.75 -10.72 0.24
CA TYR A 16 11.78 -10.66 1.28
C TYR A 16 11.17 -10.49 2.69
N LEU A 17 10.22 -9.57 2.87
CA LEU A 17 9.57 -9.34 4.17
C LEU A 17 8.83 -10.60 4.66
N LYS A 18 8.20 -11.37 3.76
CA LYS A 18 7.61 -12.67 4.10
C LYS A 18 8.64 -13.67 4.60
N THR A 19 9.85 -13.70 4.03
CA THR A 19 10.94 -14.55 4.56
C THR A 19 11.38 -14.16 5.97
N GLN A 20 11.14 -12.90 6.38
CA GLN A 20 11.39 -12.40 7.73
C GLN A 20 10.21 -12.63 8.69
N GLY A 21 9.14 -13.31 8.23
CA GLY A 21 7.96 -13.60 9.05
C GLY A 21 6.96 -12.44 9.14
N LEU A 22 7.08 -11.42 8.29
CA LEU A 22 6.14 -10.30 8.26
C LEU A 22 4.96 -10.59 7.32
N ASP A 23 3.76 -10.19 7.73
CA ASP A 23 2.57 -10.21 6.88
C ASP A 23 2.61 -9.02 5.92
N ALA A 24 3.25 -9.24 4.76
CA ALA A 24 3.47 -8.23 3.75
C ALA A 24 2.74 -8.58 2.44
N VAL A 25 2.13 -7.56 1.83
CA VAL A 25 1.47 -7.66 0.53
C VAL A 25 1.93 -6.52 -0.38
N SER A 26 2.07 -6.82 -1.67
CA SER A 26 2.25 -5.81 -2.72
C SER A 26 0.95 -5.68 -3.50
N ILE A 27 0.40 -4.47 -3.54
CA ILE A 27 -0.88 -4.17 -4.20
C ILE A 27 -0.67 -2.95 -5.10
N SER A 28 -1.23 -3.01 -6.31
CA SER A 28 -1.21 -1.90 -7.25
C SER A 28 -2.01 -0.71 -6.73
N THR A 29 -1.57 0.51 -7.01
CA THR A 29 -2.31 1.72 -6.63
C THR A 29 -3.69 1.80 -7.30
N THR A 30 -3.81 1.29 -8.52
CA THR A 30 -5.06 1.26 -9.28
C THR A 30 -6.12 0.38 -8.62
N ASP A 31 -5.72 -0.76 -8.04
CA ASP A 31 -6.64 -1.65 -7.33
C ASP A 31 -7.15 -0.98 -6.05
N ILE A 32 -6.25 -0.38 -5.27
CA ILE A 32 -6.61 0.28 -4.01
C ILE A 32 -7.55 1.47 -4.25
N VAL A 33 -7.29 2.31 -5.26
CA VAL A 33 -8.17 3.45 -5.57
C VAL A 33 -9.56 2.98 -5.98
N SER A 34 -9.65 1.88 -6.72
CA SER A 34 -10.93 1.36 -7.22
C SER A 34 -11.78 0.75 -6.11
N ASN A 35 -11.17 0.06 -5.14
CA ASN A 35 -11.89 -0.65 -4.08
C ASN A 35 -11.14 -0.62 -2.73
N PRO A 36 -10.97 0.55 -2.09
CA PRO A 36 -10.08 0.69 -0.93
C PRO A 36 -10.49 -0.17 0.27
N GLY A 37 -11.79 -0.41 0.46
CA GLY A 37 -12.31 -1.24 1.55
C GLY A 37 -11.96 -2.73 1.46
N LEU A 38 -11.49 -3.22 0.30
CA LEU A 38 -11.02 -4.61 0.16
C LEU A 38 -9.59 -4.80 0.67
N TYR A 39 -8.81 -3.72 0.76
CA TYR A 39 -7.38 -3.77 1.02
C TYR A 39 -6.96 -3.20 2.37
N PHE A 40 -7.87 -2.47 3.04
CA PHE A 40 -7.61 -1.90 4.36
C PHE A 40 -8.51 -2.55 5.40
N GLN A 41 -7.87 -3.16 6.42
CA GLN A 41 -8.55 -3.72 7.57
C GLN A 41 -8.51 -2.73 8.72
N LYS A 42 -9.68 -2.43 9.30
CA LYS A 42 -9.84 -1.36 10.28
C LYS A 42 -9.00 -1.52 11.55
N ASP A 43 -8.96 -2.75 12.05
CA ASP A 43 -8.35 -3.09 13.34
C ASP A 43 -7.00 -3.80 13.20
N GLN A 44 -6.42 -3.80 11.99
CA GLN A 44 -5.08 -4.34 11.74
C GLN A 44 -4.06 -3.20 11.68
N PRO A 45 -3.10 -3.12 12.62
CA PRO A 45 -2.00 -2.17 12.52
C PRO A 45 -1.29 -2.33 11.19
N THR A 46 -1.18 -1.23 10.44
CA THR A 46 -0.73 -1.28 9.04
C THR A 46 0.39 -0.29 8.82
N VAL A 47 1.47 -0.74 8.16
CA VAL A 47 2.55 0.12 7.64
C VAL A 47 2.34 0.30 6.14
N LEU A 48 2.17 1.54 5.68
CA LEU A 48 1.90 1.82 4.26
C LEU A 48 3.15 2.31 3.53
N ILE A 49 3.77 1.45 2.71
CA ILE A 49 4.96 1.79 1.92
C ILE A 49 4.55 2.17 0.48
N SER A 50 4.66 3.46 0.15
CA SER A 50 4.32 4.01 -1.17
C SER A 50 5.56 4.31 -2.02
N PHE A 51 5.68 3.65 -3.18
CA PHE A 51 6.76 3.89 -4.14
C PHE A 51 6.29 4.84 -5.24
N VAL A 52 6.69 6.10 -5.14
CA VAL A 52 6.27 7.18 -6.05
C VAL A 52 7.48 7.94 -6.58
N ARG A 53 7.55 8.12 -7.90
CA ARG A 53 8.67 8.86 -8.52
C ARG A 53 8.65 10.36 -8.19
N SER A 54 7.47 10.98 -8.19
CA SER A 54 7.29 12.42 -8.04
C SER A 54 6.60 12.84 -6.74
N GLY A 55 6.16 11.89 -5.90
CA GLY A 55 5.45 12.18 -4.64
C GLY A 55 4.04 12.76 -4.76
N ASN A 56 3.68 13.30 -5.92
CA ASN A 56 2.49 14.16 -6.11
C ASN A 56 1.44 13.57 -7.07
N SER A 57 1.42 12.25 -7.26
CA SER A 57 0.34 11.63 -8.04
C SER A 57 -0.99 11.73 -7.26
N PRO A 58 -2.10 12.13 -7.91
CA PRO A 58 -3.43 12.16 -7.30
C PRO A 58 -3.84 10.83 -6.69
N GLU A 59 -3.51 9.72 -7.35
CA GLU A 59 -3.79 8.36 -6.90
C GLU A 59 -3.06 8.05 -5.60
N SER A 60 -1.80 8.45 -5.50
CA SER A 60 -0.97 8.21 -4.31
C SER A 60 -1.50 8.97 -3.09
N GLN A 61 -1.95 10.22 -3.29
CA GLN A 61 -2.56 11.02 -2.23
C GLN A 61 -3.92 10.48 -1.81
N ALA A 62 -4.74 10.02 -2.77
CA ALA A 62 -6.04 9.43 -2.49
C ALA A 62 -5.93 8.19 -1.61
N ILE A 63 -4.94 7.31 -1.88
CA ILE A 63 -4.74 6.09 -1.11
C ILE A 63 -4.33 6.39 0.34
N VAL A 64 -3.42 7.34 0.56
CA VAL A 64 -3.05 7.76 1.92
C VAL A 64 -4.27 8.30 2.68
N LYS A 65 -5.14 9.06 1.98
CA LYS A 65 -6.38 9.55 2.56
C LYS A 65 -7.32 8.40 2.94
N TYR A 66 -7.51 7.41 2.06
CA TYR A 66 -8.35 6.24 2.35
C TYR A 66 -7.79 5.41 3.50
N ALA A 67 -6.48 5.16 3.54
CA ALA A 67 -5.83 4.44 4.63
C ALA A 67 -6.09 5.11 5.98
N LYS A 68 -5.94 6.44 6.06
CA LYS A 68 -6.23 7.23 7.27
C LYS A 68 -7.70 7.20 7.71
N GLN A 69 -8.62 6.97 6.78
CA GLN A 69 -10.05 6.90 7.07
C GLN A 69 -10.49 5.49 7.48
N LEU A 70 -9.83 4.48 6.96
CA LEU A 70 -10.26 3.09 7.07
C LEU A 70 -9.48 2.30 8.14
N ILE A 71 -8.29 2.74 8.55
CA ILE A 71 -7.41 2.06 9.50
C ILE A 71 -7.27 2.92 10.75
N ASN A 72 -7.47 2.32 11.92
CA ASN A 72 -7.35 3.03 13.19
C ASN A 72 -5.89 3.28 13.59
N ASP A 73 -5.01 2.32 13.28
CA ASP A 73 -3.57 2.36 13.61
C ASP A 73 -2.73 2.25 12.32
N LEU A 74 -2.40 3.42 11.76
CA LEU A 74 -1.62 3.58 10.53
C LEU A 74 -0.28 4.23 10.85
N VAL A 75 0.80 3.55 10.45
CA VAL A 75 2.21 3.99 10.58
C VAL A 75 2.82 4.32 9.22
#